data_AF-A0A4S8PHP5-F1
#
_entry.id   AF-A0A4S8PHP5-F1
#
_cell.length_a   1.000
_cell.length_b   1.000
_cell.length_c   1.000
_cell.angle_alpha   90.00
_cell.angle_beta   90.00
_cell.angle_gamma   90.00
#
_symmetry.space_group_name_H-M   'P 1'
#
loop_
_entity.id
_entity.type
_entity.pdbx_description
1 polymer ?
#
loop_
_entity_poly.entity_id
_entity_poly.type
_entity_poly.pdbx_seq_one_letter_code
_entity_poly.pdbx_strand_id
1 'polypeptide(L)'
;MTSPEPQAFSFALPDDYEKMLDEARSALDRLPRDEHWEQARQALDQAPDRRTHETFQREGAQTLALIAEHQAARHTGRDREDTTEVVLDATGILVELRFTASAVRLGSDGLPEALRAAWAGAEASRLDAALAFAERSSAAGAELQAAARVDTATRQVQHSIQRAIDDRAHERFHRTTDDGRCTVTVDLCGAFVDLVCHEHDPFAGTDRRALARGILAAVTAAQADGAAVIGDLCEERYRELE
;
A
#
# COMPACT_ATOMS: atom_id res chain seq x y z
N MET A 1 -14.53 7.75 -6.18
CA MET A 1 -14.90 7.07 -4.92
C MET A 1 -14.12 7.74 -3.81
N THR A 2 -14.81 8.49 -2.93
CA THR A 2 -14.21 9.08 -1.74
C THR A 2 -13.86 7.95 -0.78
N SER A 3 -12.58 7.76 -0.46
CA SER A 3 -12.17 6.86 0.61
C SER A 3 -12.94 7.22 1.88
N PRO A 4 -13.51 6.24 2.60
CA PRO A 4 -14.10 6.50 3.90
C PRO A 4 -13.04 7.15 4.79
N GLU A 5 -13.40 8.23 5.49
CA GLU A 5 -12.55 8.79 6.54
C GLU A 5 -12.22 7.67 7.53
N PRO A 6 -10.94 7.49 7.91
CA PRO A 6 -10.56 6.47 8.87
C PRO A 6 -11.34 6.72 10.17
N GLN A 7 -12.25 5.81 10.51
CA GLN A 7 -12.92 5.85 11.81
C GLN A 7 -11.85 5.76 12.89
N ALA A 8 -11.83 6.74 13.80
CA ALA A 8 -10.94 6.71 14.95
C ALA A 8 -11.21 5.41 15.72
N PHE A 9 -10.19 4.57 15.83
CA PHE A 9 -10.22 3.37 16.66
C PHE A 9 -10.38 3.81 18.12
N SER A 10 -11.62 3.80 18.62
CA SER A 10 -11.99 4.26 19.95
C SER A 10 -13.04 3.33 20.54
N PHE A 11 -12.71 2.75 21.69
CA PHE A 11 -13.69 2.17 22.60
C PHE A 11 -13.53 2.88 23.95
N ALA A 12 -14.54 3.63 24.39
CA ALA A 12 -14.47 4.30 25.68
C ALA A 12 -14.58 3.26 26.79
N LEU A 13 -13.56 3.18 27.66
CA LEU A 13 -13.69 2.42 28.90
C LEU A 13 -14.60 3.18 29.88
N PRO A 14 -15.43 2.47 30.66
CA PRO A 14 -16.17 3.08 31.76
C PRO A 14 -15.24 3.78 32.75
N ASP A 15 -15.69 4.89 33.33
CA ASP A 15 -14.88 5.64 34.30
C ASP A 15 -14.55 4.84 35.55
N ASP A 16 -15.38 3.84 35.87
CA ASP A 16 -15.26 2.91 36.99
C ASP A 16 -14.67 1.56 36.58
N TYR A 17 -14.01 1.42 35.42
CA TYR A 17 -13.43 0.16 34.93
C TYR A 17 -12.61 -0.60 35.99
N GLU A 18 -11.69 0.07 36.69
CA GLU A 18 -10.87 -0.56 37.74
C GLU A 18 -11.72 -1.04 38.91
N LYS A 19 -12.73 -0.26 39.30
CA LYS A 19 -13.67 -0.64 40.34
C LYS A 19 -14.50 -1.85 39.91
N MET A 20 -14.91 -1.92 38.65
CA MET A 20 -15.61 -3.07 38.10
C MET A 20 -14.74 -4.33 38.10
N LEU A 21 -13.44 -4.23 37.78
CA LEU A 21 -12.50 -5.36 37.87
C LEU A 21 -12.35 -5.85 39.32
N ASP A 22 -12.20 -4.94 40.27
CA ASP A 22 -12.08 -5.29 41.69
C ASP A 22 -13.37 -5.89 42.27
N GLU A 23 -14.52 -5.36 41.86
CA GLU A 23 -15.84 -5.92 42.20
C GLU A 23 -16.01 -7.32 41.59
N ALA A 24 -15.60 -7.53 40.34
CA ALA A 24 -15.66 -8.83 39.67
C ALA A 24 -14.75 -9.86 40.34
N ARG A 25 -13.52 -9.49 40.70
CA ARG A 25 -12.59 -10.36 41.48
C ARG A 25 -13.18 -10.72 42.84
N SER A 26 -13.74 -9.73 43.54
CA SER A 26 -14.38 -9.93 44.85
C SER A 26 -15.64 -10.80 44.77
N ALA A 27 -16.40 -10.71 43.67
CA ALA A 27 -17.57 -11.55 43.44
C ALA A 27 -17.18 -12.99 43.11
N LEU A 28 -16.12 -13.18 42.32
CA LEU A 28 -15.61 -14.49 41.93
C LEU A 28 -15.14 -15.31 43.15
N ASP A 29 -14.56 -14.67 44.17
CA ASP A 29 -14.15 -15.34 45.42
C ASP A 29 -15.32 -15.96 46.22
N ARG A 30 -16.57 -15.59 45.91
CA ARG A 30 -17.78 -16.11 46.57
C ARG A 30 -18.44 -17.27 45.82
N LEU A 31 -17.96 -17.59 44.61
CA LEU A 31 -18.50 -18.67 43.77
C LEU A 31 -17.82 -20.02 44.07
N PRO A 32 -18.48 -21.15 43.78
CA PRO A 32 -17.86 -22.48 43.86
C PRO A 32 -16.62 -22.56 42.96
N ARG A 33 -15.57 -23.23 43.43
CA ARG A 33 -14.31 -23.41 42.68
C ARG A 33 -14.39 -24.59 41.72
N ASP A 34 -14.97 -24.35 40.56
CA ASP A 34 -15.04 -25.29 39.44
C ASP A 34 -14.21 -24.79 38.23
N GLU A 35 -14.31 -25.48 37.09
CA GLU A 35 -13.61 -25.12 35.86
C GLU A 35 -13.98 -23.72 35.35
N HIS A 36 -15.25 -23.30 35.52
CA HIS A 36 -15.70 -21.97 35.12
C HIS A 36 -15.12 -20.88 36.02
N TRP A 37 -14.95 -21.18 37.31
CA TRP A 37 -14.26 -20.29 38.24
C TRP A 37 -12.79 -20.10 37.84
N GLU A 38 -12.09 -21.17 37.46
CA GLU A 38 -10.68 -21.09 37.01
C GLU A 38 -10.55 -20.26 35.73
N GLN A 39 -11.43 -20.49 34.75
CA GLN A 39 -11.47 -19.71 33.51
C GLN A 39 -11.76 -18.22 33.77
N ALA A 40 -12.75 -17.92 34.63
CA ALA A 40 -13.10 -16.55 34.99
C ALA A 40 -11.97 -15.85 35.75
N ARG A 41 -11.28 -16.58 36.64
CA ARG A 41 -10.12 -16.06 37.37
C ARG A 41 -8.99 -15.73 36.41
N GLN A 42 -8.68 -16.66 35.52
CA GLN A 42 -7.65 -16.46 34.50
C GLN A 42 -7.97 -15.25 33.63
N ALA A 43 -9.22 -15.06 33.20
CA ALA A 43 -9.63 -13.90 32.42
C ALA A 43 -9.47 -12.58 33.18
N LEU A 44 -9.86 -12.53 34.47
CA LEU A 44 -9.72 -11.34 35.32
C LEU A 44 -8.27 -11.02 35.70
N ASP A 45 -7.43 -12.04 35.83
CA ASP A 45 -5.99 -11.89 36.08
C ASP A 45 -5.25 -11.42 34.80
N GLN A 46 -5.81 -11.71 33.61
CA GLN A 46 -5.30 -11.25 32.32
C GLN A 46 -5.89 -9.92 31.86
N ALA A 47 -6.91 -9.40 32.55
CA ALA A 47 -7.53 -8.13 32.19
C ALA A 47 -6.50 -6.98 32.28
N PRO A 48 -6.24 -6.23 31.19
CA PRO A 48 -5.31 -5.11 31.22
C PRO A 48 -5.83 -4.01 32.14
N ASP A 49 -4.93 -3.28 32.78
CA ASP A 49 -5.30 -2.07 33.49
C ASP A 49 -5.70 -0.95 32.50
N ARG A 50 -6.39 0.07 33.01
CA ARG A 50 -6.85 1.24 32.23
C ARG A 50 -5.70 1.90 31.49
N ARG A 51 -4.54 2.04 32.14
CA ARG A 51 -3.36 2.68 31.56
C ARG A 51 -2.88 1.91 30.33
N THR A 52 -2.90 0.58 30.37
CA THR A 52 -2.53 -0.30 29.27
C THR A 52 -3.49 -0.12 28.09
N HIS A 53 -4.79 -0.06 28.36
CA HIS A 53 -5.79 0.24 27.32
C HIS A 53 -5.61 1.62 26.69
N GLU A 54 -5.41 2.66 27.50
CA GLU A 54 -5.20 4.03 27.01
C GLU A 54 -3.91 4.17 26.19
N THR A 55 -2.83 3.48 26.59
CA THR A 55 -1.59 3.41 25.81
C THR A 55 -1.83 2.69 24.49
N PHE A 56 -2.46 1.51 24.50
CA PHE A 56 -2.78 0.77 23.28
C PHE A 56 -3.64 1.58 22.30
N GLN A 57 -4.64 2.31 22.79
CA GLN A 57 -5.46 3.18 21.95
C GLN A 57 -4.64 4.31 21.33
N ARG A 58 -3.77 4.95 22.11
CA ARG A 58 -2.90 6.03 21.62
C ARG A 58 -1.96 5.53 20.53
N GLU A 59 -1.31 4.39 20.74
CA GLU A 59 -0.39 3.79 19.78
C GLU A 59 -1.10 3.28 18.53
N GLY A 60 -2.27 2.64 18.71
CA GLY A 60 -3.13 2.23 17.59
C GLY A 60 -3.57 3.41 16.74
N ALA A 61 -4.00 4.51 17.37
CA ALA A 61 -4.36 5.74 16.66
C ALA A 61 -3.16 6.37 15.93
N GLN A 62 -1.97 6.38 16.55
CA GLN A 62 -0.74 6.87 15.91
C GLN A 62 -0.36 6.01 14.69
N THR A 63 -0.45 4.68 14.82
CA THR A 63 -0.15 3.75 13.73
C THR A 63 -1.14 3.92 12.56
N LEU A 64 -2.44 4.02 12.84
CA LEU A 64 -3.44 4.26 11.81
C LEU A 64 -3.25 5.62 11.12
N ALA A 65 -2.87 6.65 11.87
CA ALA A 65 -2.55 7.96 11.30
C ALA A 65 -1.32 7.88 10.37
N LEU A 66 -0.26 7.17 10.77
CA LEU A 66 0.91 6.93 9.92
C LEU A 66 0.56 6.15 8.65
N ILE A 67 -0.27 5.11 8.75
CA ILE A 67 -0.74 4.34 7.59
C ILE A 67 -1.54 5.23 6.64
N ALA A 68 -2.46 6.04 7.16
CA ALA A 68 -3.26 6.95 6.36
C ALA A 68 -2.39 8.03 5.68
N GLU A 69 -1.41 8.59 6.39
CA GLU A 69 -0.42 9.52 5.84
C GLU A 69 0.35 8.86 4.67
N HIS A 70 0.84 7.64 4.88
CA HIS A 70 1.56 6.90 3.85
C HIS A 70 0.68 6.61 2.62
N GLN A 71 -0.56 6.15 2.80
CA GLN A 71 -1.51 5.91 1.70
C GLN A 71 -1.88 7.18 0.93
N ALA A 72 -1.95 8.32 1.60
CA ALA A 72 -2.23 9.62 0.98
C ALA A 72 -1.01 10.22 0.26
N ALA A 73 0.20 9.69 0.50
CA ALA A 73 1.42 10.21 -0.09
C ALA A 73 1.40 10.12 -1.63
N ARG A 74 2.03 11.10 -2.27
CA ARG A 74 2.17 11.21 -3.72
C ARG A 74 3.63 11.47 -4.03
N HIS A 75 4.18 10.68 -4.94
CA HIS A 75 5.60 10.66 -5.26
C HIS A 75 5.77 11.17 -6.68
N THR A 76 6.33 12.37 -6.79
CA THR A 76 6.52 13.05 -8.07
C THR A 76 7.94 12.87 -8.56
N GLY A 77 8.07 12.45 -9.81
CA GLY A 77 9.33 12.43 -10.53
C GLY A 77 9.24 13.23 -11.81
N ARG A 78 10.35 13.82 -12.21
CA ARG A 78 10.49 14.61 -13.44
C ARG A 78 11.76 14.19 -14.16
N ASP A 79 11.74 14.25 -15.49
CA ASP A 79 12.95 14.08 -16.27
C ASP A 79 13.87 15.31 -16.13
N ARG A 80 15.10 15.17 -16.64
CA ARG A 80 16.13 16.22 -16.52
C ARG A 80 15.73 17.54 -17.19
N GLU A 81 14.93 17.49 -18.25
CA GLU A 81 14.55 18.67 -19.04
C GLU A 81 13.20 19.27 -18.60
N ASP A 82 12.58 18.73 -17.54
CA ASP A 82 11.25 19.15 -17.06
C ASP A 82 10.20 19.10 -18.19
N THR A 83 10.28 18.05 -19.01
CA THR A 83 9.37 17.78 -20.12
C THR A 83 8.22 16.88 -19.72
N THR A 84 8.47 15.97 -18.78
CA THR A 84 7.59 14.89 -18.34
C THR A 84 7.57 14.83 -16.81
N GLU A 85 6.37 14.82 -16.24
CA GLU A 85 6.13 14.65 -14.81
C GLU A 85 5.27 13.41 -14.59
N VAL A 86 5.73 12.51 -13.72
CA VAL A 86 5.04 11.31 -13.29
C VAL A 86 4.70 11.44 -11.82
N VAL A 87 3.49 11.08 -11.43
CA VAL A 87 3.07 10.99 -10.03
C VAL A 87 2.58 9.57 -9.74
N LEU A 88 3.22 8.92 -8.77
CA LEU A 88 2.83 7.62 -8.24
C LEU A 88 2.17 7.79 -6.87
N ASP A 89 1.28 6.88 -6.51
CA ASP A 89 0.89 6.72 -5.10
C ASP A 89 1.89 5.82 -4.34
N ALA A 90 1.64 5.59 -3.05
CA ALA A 90 2.51 4.78 -2.21
C ALA A 90 2.67 3.32 -2.69
N THR A 91 1.69 2.81 -3.44
CA THR A 91 1.70 1.44 -3.98
C THR A 91 2.44 1.33 -5.32
N GLY A 92 2.84 2.46 -5.91
CA GLY A 92 3.50 2.51 -7.22
C GLY A 92 2.52 2.60 -8.40
N ILE A 93 1.22 2.81 -8.13
CA ILE A 93 0.23 3.01 -9.18
C ILE A 93 0.38 4.42 -9.75
N LEU A 94 0.33 4.53 -11.09
CA LEU A 94 0.37 5.82 -11.76
C LEU A 94 -0.96 6.55 -11.55
N VAL A 95 -0.90 7.69 -10.87
CA VAL A 95 -2.08 8.52 -10.61
C VAL A 95 -2.16 9.73 -11.53
N GLU A 96 -1.01 10.23 -11.98
CA GLU A 96 -0.97 11.38 -12.87
C GLU A 96 0.26 11.36 -13.77
N LEU A 97 0.06 11.77 -15.02
CA LEU A 97 1.09 11.98 -16.02
C LEU A 97 0.86 13.34 -16.67
N ARG A 98 1.91 14.15 -16.77
CA ARG A 98 1.86 15.47 -17.43
C ARG A 98 3.04 15.64 -18.35
N PHE A 99 2.77 16.24 -19.51
CA PHE A 99 3.79 16.71 -20.44
C PHE A 99 3.81 18.24 -20.48
N THR A 100 4.97 18.87 -20.38
CA THR A 100 5.12 20.32 -20.53
C THR A 100 5.13 20.71 -22.02
N ALA A 101 5.13 22.01 -22.33
CA ALA A 101 5.10 22.47 -23.71
C ALA A 101 6.33 22.01 -24.52
N SER A 102 7.46 21.83 -23.86
CA SER A 102 8.72 21.40 -24.48
C SER A 102 8.71 19.93 -24.91
N ALA A 103 7.84 19.09 -24.33
CA ALA A 103 7.75 17.67 -24.64
C ALA A 103 7.46 17.36 -26.12
N VAL A 104 6.81 18.29 -26.84
CA VAL A 104 6.51 18.16 -28.28
C VAL A 104 7.80 18.00 -29.11
N ARG A 105 8.95 18.40 -28.59
CA ARG A 105 10.25 18.31 -29.27
C ARG A 105 10.95 16.96 -29.11
N LEU A 106 10.46 16.09 -28.22
CA LEU A 106 11.12 14.83 -27.89
C LEU A 106 11.02 13.78 -29.00
N GLY A 107 9.97 13.85 -29.82
CA GLY A 107 9.67 12.85 -30.86
C GLY A 107 9.41 11.45 -30.30
N SER A 108 9.43 10.44 -31.17
CA SER A 108 9.16 9.04 -30.83
C SER A 108 10.17 8.43 -29.85
N ASP A 109 11.42 8.92 -29.88
CA ASP A 109 12.54 8.29 -29.16
C ASP A 109 12.80 8.98 -27.82
N GLY A 110 12.69 10.32 -27.78
CA GLY A 110 12.92 11.09 -26.58
C GLY A 110 11.77 10.99 -25.57
N LEU A 111 10.53 10.78 -26.03
CA LEU A 111 9.37 10.70 -25.13
C LEU A 111 9.44 9.48 -24.19
N PRO A 112 9.71 8.26 -24.69
CA PRO A 112 9.98 7.10 -23.83
C PRO A 112 11.12 7.31 -22.85
N GLU A 113 12.21 7.95 -23.27
CA GLU A 113 13.37 8.21 -22.39
C GLU A 113 13.02 9.18 -21.27
N ALA A 114 12.37 10.30 -21.59
CA ALA A 114 11.90 11.27 -20.60
C ALA A 114 10.91 10.63 -19.62
N LEU A 115 9.99 9.80 -20.11
CA LEU A 115 9.04 9.09 -19.26
C LEU A 115 9.74 8.09 -18.32
N ARG A 116 10.71 7.30 -18.82
CA ARG A 116 11.52 6.40 -17.99
C ARG A 116 12.27 7.16 -16.90
N ALA A 117 12.87 8.30 -17.23
CA ALA A 117 13.59 9.13 -16.27
C ALA A 117 12.65 9.72 -15.18
N ALA A 118 11.50 10.26 -15.59
CA ALA A 118 10.50 10.78 -14.68
C ALA A 118 9.94 9.68 -13.76
N TRP A 119 9.67 8.50 -14.30
CA TRP A 119 9.21 7.36 -13.52
C TRP A 119 10.25 6.91 -12.49
N ALA A 120 11.51 6.76 -12.88
CA ALA A 120 12.59 6.38 -11.98
C ALA A 120 12.75 7.40 -10.82
N GLY A 121 12.58 8.69 -11.10
CA GLY A 121 12.58 9.74 -10.07
C GLY A 121 11.40 9.61 -9.09
N ALA A 122 10.21 9.30 -9.59
CA ALA A 122 9.02 9.10 -8.76
C ALA A 122 9.18 7.86 -7.87
N GLU A 123 9.73 6.78 -8.43
CA GLU A 123 9.99 5.52 -7.74
C GLU A 123 11.05 5.69 -6.65
N ALA A 124 12.14 6.42 -6.92
CA ALA A 124 13.14 6.75 -5.91
C ALA A 124 12.51 7.52 -4.74
N SER A 125 11.69 8.54 -5.03
CA SER A 125 10.96 9.29 -4.00
C SER A 125 10.01 8.42 -3.20
N ARG A 126 9.36 7.43 -3.84
CA ARG A 126 8.47 6.46 -3.19
C ARG A 126 9.24 5.53 -2.25
N LEU A 127 10.39 5.01 -2.69
CA LEU A 127 11.25 4.15 -1.88
C LEU A 127 11.80 4.90 -0.66
N ASP A 128 12.26 6.14 -0.83
CA ASP A 128 12.73 6.97 0.29
C ASP A 128 11.61 7.19 1.32
N ALA A 129 10.40 7.47 0.86
CA ALA A 129 9.24 7.64 1.74
C ALA A 129 8.83 6.32 2.43
N ALA A 130 8.95 5.18 1.75
CA ALA A 130 8.68 3.87 2.34
C ALA A 130 9.70 3.51 3.43
N LEU A 131 10.98 3.83 3.24
CA LEU A 131 12.02 3.67 4.26
C LEU A 131 11.73 4.56 5.47
N ALA A 132 11.43 5.85 5.25
CA ALA A 132 11.06 6.77 6.32
C ALA A 132 9.78 6.33 7.06
N PHE A 133 8.81 5.74 6.35
CA PHE A 133 7.62 5.15 6.96
C PHE A 133 7.96 3.92 7.81
N ALA A 134 8.81 3.02 7.32
CA ALA A 134 9.24 1.82 8.05
C ALA A 134 9.99 2.19 9.35
N GLU A 135 10.86 3.19 9.30
CA GLU A 135 11.56 3.72 10.47
C GLU A 135 10.58 4.29 11.52
N ARG A 136 9.64 5.14 11.08
CA ARG A 136 8.60 5.71 11.96
C ARG A 136 7.67 4.64 12.54
N SER A 137 7.30 3.65 11.74
CA SER A 137 6.41 2.56 12.15
C SER A 137 7.08 1.61 13.13
N SER A 138 8.38 1.33 12.97
CA SER A 138 9.17 0.58 13.93
C SER A 138 9.23 1.29 15.29
N ALA A 139 9.42 2.62 15.28
CA ALA A 139 9.40 3.41 16.50
C ALA A 139 8.01 3.48 17.17
N ALA A 140 6.93 3.56 16.39
CA ALA A 140 5.56 3.63 16.90
C ALA A 140 4.98 2.27 17.31
N GLY A 141 5.48 1.16 16.75
CA GLY A 141 4.92 -0.18 16.86
C GLY A 141 5.73 -1.18 17.67
N ALA A 142 6.82 -0.76 18.34
CA ALA A 142 7.69 -1.67 19.08
C ALA A 142 6.96 -2.47 20.19
N GLU A 143 5.99 -1.85 20.87
CA GLU A 143 5.16 -2.53 21.89
C GLU A 143 4.01 -3.35 21.26
N LEU A 144 3.36 -2.83 20.21
CA LEU A 144 2.33 -3.56 19.44
C LEU A 144 2.89 -4.81 18.75
N GLN A 145 4.12 -4.78 18.22
CA GLN A 145 4.80 -5.93 17.63
C GLN A 145 5.23 -6.96 18.68
N ALA A 146 5.53 -6.53 19.92
CA ALA A 146 5.80 -7.46 21.01
C ALA A 146 4.53 -8.23 21.45
N ALA A 147 3.36 -7.61 21.31
CA ALA A 147 2.05 -8.23 21.58
C ALA A 147 1.53 -9.06 20.38
N ALA A 148 1.79 -8.61 19.16
CA ALA A 148 1.41 -9.32 17.94
C ALA A 148 2.38 -10.48 17.67
N ARG A 149 2.05 -11.67 18.18
CA ARG A 149 2.59 -12.91 17.61
C ARG A 149 2.09 -13.01 16.18
N VAL A 150 2.82 -12.43 15.22
CA VAL A 150 2.56 -12.70 13.80
C VAL A 150 2.77 -14.19 13.61
N ASP A 151 1.68 -14.89 13.33
CA ASP A 151 1.66 -16.33 13.17
C ASP A 151 2.73 -16.77 12.15
N THR A 152 3.50 -17.80 12.51
CA THR A 152 4.54 -18.38 11.65
C THR A 152 3.93 -18.83 10.32
N ALA A 153 2.67 -19.31 10.31
CA ALA A 153 1.98 -19.69 9.09
C ALA A 153 1.68 -18.49 8.17
N THR A 154 1.30 -17.34 8.74
CA THR A 154 1.09 -16.10 7.97
C THR A 154 2.39 -15.62 7.32
N ARG A 155 3.51 -15.65 8.07
CA ARG A 155 4.84 -15.31 7.51
C ARG A 155 5.27 -16.27 6.41
N GLN A 156 4.96 -17.56 6.56
CA GLN A 156 5.26 -18.56 5.55
C GLN A 156 4.49 -18.32 4.25
N VAL A 157 3.20 -17.96 4.34
CA VAL A 157 2.42 -17.61 3.14
C VAL A 157 2.89 -16.33 2.48
N GLN A 158 3.18 -15.28 3.24
CA GLN A 158 3.76 -14.06 2.68
C GLN A 158 5.06 -14.34 1.92
N HIS A 159 5.94 -15.18 2.47
CA HIS A 159 7.17 -15.59 1.81
C HIS A 159 6.91 -16.43 0.55
N SER A 160 5.92 -17.32 0.58
CA SER A 160 5.51 -18.13 -0.58
C SER A 160 4.95 -17.26 -1.72
N ILE A 161 4.10 -16.29 -1.39
CA ILE A 161 3.58 -15.30 -2.34
C ILE A 161 4.72 -14.49 -2.96
N GLN A 162 5.63 -13.95 -2.14
CA GLN A 162 6.77 -13.18 -2.64
C GLN A 162 7.63 -14.00 -3.59
N ARG A 163 7.92 -15.25 -3.24
CA ARG A 163 8.68 -16.15 -4.11
C ARG A 163 7.97 -16.42 -5.44
N ALA A 164 6.65 -16.64 -5.42
CA ALA A 164 5.87 -16.84 -6.63
C ALA A 164 5.86 -15.59 -7.54
N ILE A 165 5.87 -14.39 -6.95
CA ILE A 165 6.04 -13.13 -7.68
C ILE A 165 7.44 -13.06 -8.28
N ASP A 166 8.49 -13.35 -7.49
CA ASP A 166 9.89 -13.30 -7.94
C ASP A 166 10.16 -14.28 -9.10
N ASP A 167 9.62 -15.49 -9.05
CA ASP A 167 9.73 -16.51 -10.10
C ASP A 167 9.10 -16.03 -11.42
N ARG A 168 8.13 -15.11 -11.33
CA ARG A 168 7.37 -14.53 -12.45
C ARG A 168 7.76 -13.07 -12.74
N ALA A 169 8.85 -12.57 -12.16
CA ALA A 169 9.29 -11.17 -12.31
C ALA A 169 9.64 -10.78 -13.76
N HIS A 170 9.79 -11.76 -14.65
CA HIS A 170 10.04 -11.57 -16.07
C HIS A 170 8.76 -11.32 -16.89
N GLU A 171 7.57 -11.53 -16.33
CA GLU A 171 6.31 -11.30 -17.03
C GLU A 171 6.07 -9.82 -17.34
N ARG A 172 5.47 -9.56 -18.50
CA ARG A 172 5.24 -8.22 -19.03
C ARG A 172 3.80 -8.09 -19.49
N PHE A 173 3.19 -6.96 -19.15
CA PHE A 173 1.82 -6.63 -19.48
C PHE A 173 1.82 -5.43 -20.41
N HIS A 174 1.21 -5.61 -21.58
CA HIS A 174 1.22 -4.62 -22.65
C HIS A 174 -0.19 -4.07 -22.88
N ARG A 175 -0.27 -2.75 -23.02
CA ARG A 175 -1.50 -2.06 -23.41
C ARG A 175 -1.19 -0.99 -24.44
N THR A 176 -1.97 -0.98 -25.51
CA THR A 176 -1.92 0.08 -26.51
C THR A 176 -2.93 1.15 -26.13
N THR A 177 -2.59 2.42 -26.34
CA THR A 177 -3.52 3.54 -26.17
C THR A 177 -4.72 3.39 -27.12
N ASP A 178 -5.88 3.94 -26.75
CA ASP A 178 -7.11 3.81 -27.54
C ASP A 178 -6.98 4.35 -28.98
N ASP A 179 -6.12 5.36 -29.17
CA ASP A 179 -5.80 5.94 -30.47
C ASP A 179 -4.73 5.16 -31.26
N GLY A 180 -4.20 4.07 -30.69
CA GLY A 180 -3.20 3.21 -31.33
C GLY A 180 -1.80 3.79 -31.40
N ARG A 181 -1.54 4.97 -30.81
CA ARG A 181 -0.28 5.71 -31.00
C ARG A 181 0.88 5.17 -30.18
N CYS A 182 0.60 4.67 -28.99
CA CYS A 182 1.63 4.19 -28.09
C CYS A 182 1.28 2.83 -27.52
N THR A 183 2.29 1.97 -27.34
CA THR A 183 2.18 0.75 -26.53
C THR A 183 3.02 0.91 -25.27
N VAL A 184 2.37 0.75 -24.13
CA VAL A 184 2.96 0.78 -22.79
C VAL A 184 3.24 -0.65 -22.37
N THR A 185 4.36 -0.85 -21.68
CA THR A 185 4.71 -2.10 -21.02
C THR A 185 4.96 -1.86 -19.53
N VAL A 186 4.35 -2.68 -18.68
CA VAL A 186 4.66 -2.78 -17.25
C VAL A 186 5.08 -4.20 -16.89
N ASP A 187 5.76 -4.37 -15.77
CA ASP A 187 6.03 -5.70 -15.21
C ASP A 187 4.87 -6.21 -14.34
N LEU A 188 5.02 -7.41 -13.78
CA LEU A 188 4.03 -8.04 -12.90
C LEU A 188 3.67 -7.17 -11.68
N CYS A 189 4.64 -6.44 -11.13
CA CYS A 189 4.45 -5.55 -9.99
C CYS A 189 3.85 -4.20 -10.40
N GLY A 190 3.53 -4.01 -11.69
CA GLY A 190 3.00 -2.77 -12.23
C GLY A 190 4.06 -1.67 -12.41
N ALA A 191 5.35 -1.99 -12.29
CA ALA A 191 6.41 -1.02 -12.56
C ALA A 191 6.52 -0.77 -14.07
N PHE A 192 6.67 0.50 -14.46
CA PHE A 192 6.83 0.86 -15.86
C PHE A 192 8.15 0.32 -16.41
N VAL A 193 8.06 -0.37 -17.55
CA VAL A 193 9.21 -0.98 -18.24
C VAL A 193 9.55 -0.19 -19.47
N ASP A 194 8.56 0.08 -20.33
CA ASP A 194 8.82 0.77 -21.60
C ASP A 194 7.58 1.43 -22.22
N LEU A 195 7.84 2.36 -23.14
CA LEU A 195 6.85 3.00 -24.00
C LEU A 195 7.38 2.94 -25.43
N VAL A 196 6.56 2.43 -26.35
CA VAL A 196 6.84 2.43 -27.78
C VAL A 196 5.84 3.36 -28.46
N CYS A 197 6.32 4.42 -29.09
CA CYS A 197 5.50 5.29 -29.94
C CYS A 197 5.56 4.79 -31.38
N HIS A 198 4.41 4.50 -31.99
CA HIS A 198 4.32 3.94 -33.34
C HIS A 198 4.41 5.00 -34.44
N GLU A 199 4.23 6.27 -34.06
CA GLU A 199 4.39 7.43 -34.94
C GLU A 199 5.67 8.19 -34.59
N HIS A 200 6.30 8.78 -35.61
CA HIS A 200 7.54 9.54 -35.43
C HIS A 200 7.36 10.79 -34.57
N ASP A 201 6.18 11.42 -34.66
CA ASP A 201 5.76 12.51 -33.78
C ASP A 201 4.49 12.10 -33.02
N PRO A 202 4.60 11.63 -31.77
CA PRO A 202 3.44 11.18 -30.99
C PRO A 202 2.47 12.31 -30.65
N PHE A 203 2.85 13.58 -30.86
CA PHE A 203 1.99 14.75 -30.67
C PHE A 203 1.32 15.21 -31.98
N ALA A 204 1.59 14.57 -33.12
CA ALA A 204 1.02 14.95 -34.40
C ALA A 204 -0.51 14.80 -34.42
N GLY A 205 -1.22 15.93 -34.32
CA GLY A 205 -2.69 15.95 -34.31
C GLY A 205 -3.34 15.56 -32.98
N THR A 206 -2.56 15.45 -31.90
CA THR A 206 -3.04 15.17 -30.54
C THR A 206 -2.46 16.19 -29.58
N ASP A 207 -3.30 16.76 -28.70
CA ASP A 207 -2.78 17.67 -27.67
C ASP A 207 -2.08 16.91 -26.54
N ARG A 208 -1.15 17.58 -25.85
CA ARG A 208 -0.34 16.99 -24.76
C ARG A 208 -1.15 16.35 -23.64
N ARG A 209 -2.29 16.93 -23.28
CA ARG A 209 -3.16 16.40 -22.20
C ARG A 209 -3.93 15.19 -22.69
N ALA A 210 -4.34 15.16 -23.96
CA ALA A 210 -4.96 13.99 -24.56
C ALA A 210 -3.97 12.82 -24.63
N LEU A 211 -2.73 13.04 -25.10
CA LEU A 211 -1.70 12.00 -25.11
C LEU A 211 -1.37 11.50 -23.70
N ALA A 212 -1.16 12.41 -22.75
CA ALA A 212 -0.88 12.03 -21.35
C ALA A 212 -2.01 11.20 -20.74
N ARG A 213 -3.27 11.54 -21.00
CA ARG A 213 -4.42 10.74 -20.54
C ARG A 213 -4.49 9.37 -21.22
N GLY A 214 -4.19 9.29 -22.51
CA GLY A 214 -4.15 8.02 -23.24
C GLY A 214 -3.09 7.07 -22.67
N ILE A 215 -1.86 7.58 -22.49
CA ILE A 215 -0.75 6.82 -21.88
C ILE A 215 -1.10 6.43 -20.44
N LEU A 216 -1.61 7.36 -19.63
CA LEU A 216 -2.07 7.08 -18.26
C LEU A 216 -3.08 5.94 -18.24
N ALA A 217 -4.12 5.99 -19.07
CA ALA A 217 -5.13 4.94 -19.13
C ALA A 217 -4.54 3.58 -19.55
N ALA A 218 -3.63 3.56 -20.53
CA ALA A 218 -2.95 2.35 -20.96
C ALA A 218 -2.05 1.77 -19.85
N VAL A 219 -1.28 2.60 -19.13
CA VAL A 219 -0.49 2.19 -17.97
C VAL A 219 -1.39 1.61 -16.90
N THR A 220 -2.44 2.31 -16.48
CA THR A 220 -3.36 1.86 -15.43
C THR A 220 -4.04 0.54 -15.80
N ALA A 221 -4.44 0.37 -17.07
CA ALA A 221 -5.00 -0.89 -17.53
C ALA A 221 -3.97 -2.04 -17.46
N ALA A 222 -2.72 -1.79 -17.86
CA ALA A 222 -1.66 -2.79 -17.80
C ALA A 222 -1.31 -3.16 -16.34
N GLN A 223 -1.29 -2.16 -15.44
CA GLN A 223 -1.13 -2.37 -13.99
C GLN A 223 -2.28 -3.20 -13.42
N ALA A 224 -3.52 -2.98 -13.87
CA ALA A 224 -4.67 -3.76 -13.43
C ALA A 224 -4.57 -5.23 -13.86
N ASP A 225 -4.04 -5.53 -15.05
CA ASP A 225 -3.80 -6.91 -15.49
C ASP A 225 -2.76 -7.61 -14.62
N GLY A 226 -1.64 -6.95 -14.32
CA GLY A 226 -0.62 -7.48 -13.41
C GLY A 226 -1.16 -7.71 -12.00
N ALA A 227 -1.95 -6.75 -11.49
CA ALA A 227 -2.60 -6.86 -10.19
C ALA A 227 -3.60 -8.04 -10.12
N ALA A 228 -4.33 -8.32 -11.20
CA ALA A 228 -5.22 -9.48 -11.26
C ALA A 228 -4.43 -10.79 -11.13
N VAL A 229 -3.29 -10.90 -11.81
CA VAL A 229 -2.40 -12.06 -11.71
C VAL A 229 -1.83 -12.23 -10.30
N ILE A 230 -1.42 -11.14 -9.65
CA ILE A 230 -0.99 -11.19 -8.24
C ILE A 230 -2.15 -11.60 -7.32
N GLY A 231 -3.38 -11.13 -7.60
CA GLY A 231 -4.59 -11.51 -6.89
C GLY A 231 -4.83 -13.02 -6.92
N ASP A 232 -4.76 -13.62 -8.12
CA ASP A 232 -4.91 -15.06 -8.32
C ASP A 232 -3.82 -15.85 -7.56
N LEU A 233 -2.57 -15.39 -7.59
CA LEU A 233 -1.47 -16.00 -6.84
C LEU A 233 -1.71 -15.93 -5.33
N CYS A 234 -2.17 -14.80 -4.82
CA CYS A 234 -2.50 -14.65 -3.40
C CYS A 234 -3.60 -15.64 -3.01
N GLU A 235 -4.68 -15.71 -3.79
CA GLU A 235 -5.81 -16.60 -3.52
C GLU A 235 -5.39 -18.07 -3.52
N GLU A 236 -4.56 -18.49 -4.49
CA GLU A 236 -3.99 -19.84 -4.54
C GLU A 236 -3.23 -20.18 -3.25
N ARG A 237 -2.34 -19.28 -2.80
CA ARG A 237 -1.51 -19.51 -1.61
C ARG A 237 -2.28 -19.46 -0.31
N TYR A 238 -3.31 -18.63 -0.21
CA TYR A 238 -4.17 -18.61 0.97
C TYR A 238 -5.04 -19.85 1.08
N ARG A 239 -5.50 -20.43 -0.05
CA ARG A 239 -6.23 -21.72 -0.05
C ARG A 239 -5.37 -22.90 0.44
N GLU A 240 -4.04 -22.81 0.38
CA GLU A 240 -3.14 -23.84 0.92
C GLU A 240 -3.04 -23.84 2.46
N LEU A 241 -3.60 -22.84 3.14
CA LEU A 241 -3.65 -22.74 4.61
C LEU A 241 -4.92 -23.29 5.26
N GLU A 242 -5.99 -23.50 4.48
CA GLU A 242 -7.28 -24.02 4.94
C GLU A 242 -7.31 -25.56 4.97
#